data_AF-A0A2I0W8G6-F1
#
_entry.id   AF-A0A2I0W8G6-F1
#
_cell.length_a   1.000
_cell.length_b   1.000
_cell.length_c   1.000
_cell.angle_alpha   90.00
_cell.angle_beta   90.00
_cell.angle_gamma   90.00
#
_symmetry.space_group_name_H-M   'P 1'
#
loop_
_entity.id
_entity.type
_entity.pdbx_description
1 polymer ?
#
loop_
_entity_poly.entity_id
_entity_poly.type
_entity_poly.pdbx_seq_one_letter_code
_entity_poly.pdbx_strand_id
1 'polypeptide(L)'
;MLDEYKLPNYFWAEAINTACYVTNRVYLRLILKKTTYEIFFGKKPKISHLHVFGCKCFILNNDKDPLGKFDSKSDDGIFSGYSIFGNSFRVFNKRKLIIEEFVHVIFDENPINLIRNDLNDDDIENIKKINLDEKEDDSLPKEWR
;
A
#
# COMPACT_ATOMS: atom_id res chain seq x y z
N MET A 1 -0.67 5.74 -10.32
CA MET A 1 -1.56 5.36 -9.19
C MET A 1 -2.69 4.42 -9.59
N LEU A 2 -3.66 4.78 -10.47
CA LEU A 2 -4.70 3.82 -10.90
C LEU A 2 -4.19 2.81 -11.95
N ASP A 3 -3.52 3.31 -12.98
CA ASP A 3 -3.01 2.51 -14.10
C ASP A 3 -1.92 1.52 -13.68
N GLU A 4 -1.00 1.96 -12.80
CA GLU A 4 0.06 1.14 -12.18
C GLU A 4 -0.45 -0.17 -11.57
N TYR A 5 -1.68 -0.16 -11.03
CA TYR A 5 -2.29 -1.27 -10.33
C TYR A 5 -3.47 -1.87 -11.11
N LYS A 6 -3.66 -1.47 -12.37
CA LYS A 6 -4.78 -1.87 -13.24
C LYS A 6 -6.13 -1.75 -12.54
N LEU A 7 -6.30 -0.70 -11.74
CA LEU A 7 -7.52 -0.46 -10.98
C LEU A 7 -8.58 0.18 -11.90
N PRO A 8 -9.83 -0.27 -11.83
CA PRO A 8 -10.91 0.32 -12.60
C PRO A 8 -11.20 1.76 -12.18
N ASN A 9 -11.70 2.55 -13.14
CA ASN A 9 -11.88 3.99 -12.97
C ASN A 9 -12.77 4.37 -11.78
N TYR A 10 -13.69 3.52 -11.30
CA TYR A 10 -14.55 3.87 -10.17
C TYR A 10 -13.80 4.12 -8.85
N PHE A 11 -12.54 3.70 -8.74
CA PHE A 11 -11.68 4.01 -7.58
C PHE A 11 -11.10 5.43 -7.60
N TRP A 12 -11.37 6.24 -8.63
CA TRP A 12 -10.79 7.58 -8.80
C TRP A 12 -10.98 8.49 -7.58
N ALA A 13 -12.17 8.47 -6.96
CA ALA A 13 -12.45 9.30 -5.79
C ALA A 13 -11.54 8.94 -4.61
N GLU A 14 -11.28 7.65 -4.41
CA GLU A 14 -10.42 7.16 -3.33
C GLU A 14 -8.93 7.39 -3.62
N ALA A 15 -8.54 7.28 -4.90
CA ALA A 15 -7.19 7.63 -5.34
C ALA A 15 -6.88 9.12 -5.05
N ILE A 16 -7.82 10.02 -5.37
CA ILE A 16 -7.68 11.46 -5.08
C ILE A 16 -7.60 11.71 -3.57
N ASN A 17 -8.49 11.09 -2.77
CA ASN A 17 -8.47 11.23 -1.32
C ASN A 17 -7.12 10.79 -0.73
N THR A 18 -6.60 9.66 -1.20
CA THR A 18 -5.30 9.13 -0.77
C THR A 18 -4.15 10.05 -1.16
N ALA A 19 -4.14 10.55 -2.40
CA ALA A 19 -3.14 11.51 -2.87
C ALA A 19 -3.15 12.80 -2.02
N CYS A 20 -4.33 13.34 -1.72
CA CYS A 20 -4.49 14.51 -0.84
C CYS A 20 -3.98 14.22 0.58
N TYR A 21 -4.30 13.05 1.13
CA TYR A 21 -3.85 12.65 2.47
C TYR A 21 -2.32 12.58 2.56
N VAL A 22 -1.68 11.92 1.59
CA VAL A 22 -0.22 11.79 1.51
C VAL A 22 0.43 13.16 1.29
N THR A 23 -0.08 13.94 0.35
CA THR A 23 0.45 15.28 0.05
C THR A 23 0.42 16.17 1.28
N ASN A 24 -0.64 16.11 2.08
CA ASN A 24 -0.76 16.92 3.29
C ASN A 24 0.29 16.58 4.37
N ARG A 25 0.84 15.37 4.35
CA ARG A 25 1.80 14.88 5.34
C ARG A 25 3.25 14.89 4.85
N VAL A 26 3.47 14.77 3.54
CA VAL A 26 4.81 14.69 2.95
C VAL A 26 5.25 16.04 2.39
N TYR A 27 4.34 16.81 1.82
CA TYR A 27 4.69 18.05 1.13
C TYR A 27 5.04 19.17 2.12
N LEU A 28 6.27 19.67 2.02
CA LEU A 28 6.77 20.78 2.83
C LEU A 28 6.57 22.10 2.11
N ARG A 29 5.94 23.07 2.80
CA ARG A 29 5.94 24.46 2.32
C ARG A 29 7.27 25.12 2.65
N LEU A 30 8.06 25.41 1.63
CA LEU A 30 9.42 25.97 1.74
C LEU A 30 9.51 27.23 2.64
N ILE A 31 8.55 28.14 2.53
CA ILE A 31 8.52 29.39 3.30
C ILE A 31 8.38 29.13 4.81
N LEU A 32 7.53 28.18 5.18
CA LEU A 32 7.19 27.90 6.58
C LEU A 32 8.03 26.76 7.17
N LYS A 33 8.71 25.98 6.32
CA LYS A 33 9.40 24.72 6.65
C LYS A 33 8.52 23.74 7.45
N LYS A 34 7.20 23.77 7.17
CA LYS A 34 6.19 22.94 7.82
C LYS A 34 5.31 22.26 6.77
N THR A 35 4.86 21.07 7.10
CA THR A 35 3.82 20.35 6.33
C THR A 35 2.45 20.98 6.59
N THR A 36 1.48 20.79 5.68
CA THR A 36 0.12 21.29 5.92
C THR A 36 -0.52 20.63 7.15
N TYR A 37 -0.19 19.36 7.40
CA TYR A 37 -0.58 18.65 8.63
C TYR A 37 -0.04 19.32 9.90
N GLU A 38 1.24 19.72 9.92
CA GLU A 38 1.84 20.43 11.07
C GLU A 38 1.21 21.80 11.31
N ILE A 39 0.84 22.50 10.23
CA ILE A 39 0.19 23.81 10.34
C ILE A 39 -1.21 23.66 10.95
N PHE A 40 -1.95 22.63 10.55
CA PHE A 40 -3.34 22.44 10.98
C PHE A 40 -3.45 21.81 12.39
N PHE A 41 -2.65 20.79 12.68
CA PHE A 41 -2.73 20.03 13.94
C PHE A 41 -1.64 20.37 14.95
N GLY A 42 -0.64 21.18 14.59
CA GLY A 42 0.48 21.55 15.47
C GLY A 42 1.41 20.38 15.82
N LYS A 43 1.27 19.22 15.17
CA LYS A 43 2.03 17.99 15.45
C LYS A 43 2.70 17.48 14.18
N LYS A 44 3.91 16.93 14.31
CA LYS A 44 4.61 16.29 13.19
C LYS A 44 3.82 15.07 12.72
N PRO A 45 3.61 14.89 11.40
CA PRO A 45 2.96 13.69 10.89
C PRO A 45 3.86 12.47 11.11
N LYS A 46 3.26 11.35 11.49
CA LYS A 46 3.92 10.04 11.41
C LYS A 46 3.81 9.56 9.97
N ILE A 47 4.92 9.24 9.32
CA ILE A 47 4.94 8.82 7.90
C ILE A 47 4.99 7.29 7.77
N SER A 48 5.38 6.58 8.82
CA SER A 48 5.56 5.12 8.84
C SER A 48 4.29 4.29 8.59
N HIS A 49 3.11 4.90 8.62
CA HIS A 49 1.83 4.22 8.35
C HIS A 49 1.36 4.40 6.90
N LEU A 50 2.13 5.13 6.09
CA LEU A 50 1.76 5.34 4.70
C LEU A 50 2.06 4.06 3.91
N HIS A 51 1.05 3.60 3.19
CA HIS A 51 1.08 2.42 2.34
C HIS A 51 0.77 2.78 0.90
N VAL A 52 1.22 1.93 -0.03
CA VAL A 52 1.07 2.18 -1.47
C VAL A 52 -0.38 1.92 -1.90
N PHE A 53 -1.02 2.91 -2.51
CA PHE A 53 -2.38 2.79 -3.04
C PHE A 53 -2.48 1.62 -4.03
N GLY A 54 -3.54 0.84 -3.93
CA GLY A 54 -3.77 -0.30 -4.84
C GLY A 54 -3.03 -1.58 -4.47
N CYS A 55 -2.19 -1.58 -3.44
CA CYS A 55 -1.50 -2.79 -3.02
C CYS A 55 -2.48 -3.88 -2.56
N LYS A 56 -2.07 -5.14 -2.72
CA LYS A 56 -2.79 -6.27 -2.14
C LYS A 56 -2.66 -6.20 -0.63
N CYS A 57 -3.76 -6.38 0.07
CA CYS A 57 -3.74 -6.44 1.52
C CYS A 57 -4.65 -7.55 2.04
N PHE A 58 -4.35 -7.99 3.26
CA PHE A 58 -5.10 -9.01 3.96
C PHE A 58 -5.76 -8.39 5.17
N ILE A 59 -7.07 -8.57 5.27
CA ILE A 59 -7.91 -7.97 6.28
C ILE A 59 -8.28 -9.04 7.28
N LEU A 60 -8.14 -8.75 8.57
CA LEU A 60 -8.63 -9.67 9.61
C LEU A 60 -10.15 -9.51 9.78
N ASN A 61 -10.90 -10.59 9.57
CA ASN A 61 -12.34 -10.62 9.79
C ASN A 61 -12.64 -10.88 11.27
N ASN A 62 -12.58 -9.83 12.09
CA ASN A 62 -12.99 -9.91 13.49
C ASN A 62 -14.51 -9.76 13.59
N ASP A 63 -15.19 -10.90 13.73
CA ASP A 63 -16.54 -11.06 14.29
C ASP A 63 -17.74 -10.53 13.47
N LYS A 64 -17.53 -10.01 12.25
CA LYS A 64 -18.64 -9.57 11.39
C LYS A 64 -19.43 -10.74 10.78
N ASP A 65 -18.76 -11.85 10.50
CA ASP A 65 -19.36 -13.05 9.94
C ASP A 65 -19.20 -14.21 10.92
N PRO A 66 -20.20 -15.10 11.09
CA PRO A 66 -20.05 -16.30 11.91
C PRO A 66 -19.11 -17.28 11.20
N LEU A 67 -17.82 -17.22 11.53
CA LEU A 67 -16.81 -18.11 10.98
C LEU A 67 -16.81 -19.45 11.73
N GLY A 68 -16.86 -20.55 10.99
CA GLY A 68 -16.63 -21.89 11.51
C GLY A 68 -15.17 -22.07 11.95
N LYS A 69 -14.90 -23.14 12.72
CA LYS A 69 -13.56 -23.43 13.26
C LYS A 69 -12.47 -23.56 12.18
N PHE A 70 -12.86 -23.86 10.94
CA PHE A 70 -11.98 -24.08 9.80
C PHE A 70 -12.08 -23.00 8.73
N ASP A 71 -12.91 -21.98 8.92
CA ASP A 71 -13.04 -20.91 7.93
C ASP A 71 -11.84 -19.97 7.98
N SER A 72 -11.50 -19.41 6.82
CA SER A 72 -10.42 -18.43 6.68
C SER A 72 -10.73 -17.17 7.48
N LYS A 73 -9.87 -16.85 8.46
CA LYS A 73 -10.02 -15.65 9.31
C LYS A 73 -9.64 -14.34 8.62
N SER A 74 -9.05 -14.42 7.43
CA SER A 74 -8.58 -13.27 6.67
C SER A 74 -9.25 -13.20 5.30
N ASP A 75 -9.67 -12.00 4.92
CA ASP A 75 -10.18 -11.72 3.58
C ASP A 75 -9.10 -11.00 2.75
N ASP A 76 -9.06 -11.30 1.45
CA ASP A 76 -8.25 -10.58 0.47
C ASP A 76 -8.89 -9.22 0.15
N GLY A 77 -8.07 -8.18 0.16
CA GLY A 77 -8.47 -6.82 -0.14
C GLY A 77 -7.50 -6.07 -1.03
N ILE A 78 -7.94 -4.89 -1.45
CA ILE A 78 -7.10 -3.91 -2.14
C ILE A 78 -7.11 -2.63 -1.32
N PHE A 79 -5.93 -2.11 -1.01
CA PHE A 79 -5.81 -0.87 -0.26
C PHE A 79 -6.33 0.31 -1.09
N SER A 80 -7.32 1.00 -0.55
CA SER A 80 -8.02 2.09 -1.23
C SER A 80 -7.77 3.45 -0.59
N GLY A 81 -7.24 3.53 0.63
CA GLY A 81 -6.89 4.81 1.23
C GLY A 81 -6.99 4.83 2.75
N TYR A 82 -7.01 6.03 3.31
CA TYR A 82 -7.02 6.25 4.76
C TYR A 82 -8.41 6.66 5.22
N SER A 83 -8.79 6.28 6.44
CA SER A 83 -10.00 6.81 7.05
C SER A 83 -9.87 8.31 7.31
N ILE A 84 -11.02 8.98 7.27
CA ILE A 84 -11.15 10.40 7.63
C ILE A 84 -10.96 10.58 9.14
N PHE A 85 -11.44 9.60 9.92
CA PHE A 85 -11.51 9.68 11.38
C PHE A 85 -10.77 8.49 12.00
N GLY A 86 -9.46 8.65 12.23
CA GLY A 86 -8.67 7.72 13.04
C GLY A 86 -7.53 7.05 12.30
N ASN A 87 -7.10 5.90 12.83
CA ASN A 87 -5.97 5.11 12.33
C ASN A 87 -6.44 3.86 11.56
N SER A 88 -7.66 3.87 11.02
CA SER A 88 -8.17 2.82 10.15
C SER A 88 -7.81 3.08 8.70
N PHE A 89 -7.75 2.00 7.94
CA PHE A 89 -7.52 1.98 6.50
C PHE A 89 -8.82 1.67 5.78
N ARG A 90 -9.03 2.33 4.66
CA ARG A 90 -10.12 2.04 3.72
C ARG A 90 -9.62 0.98 2.75
N VAL A 91 -10.29 -0.17 2.77
CA VAL A 91 -9.90 -1.33 1.97
C VAL A 91 -11.10 -1.82 1.20
N PHE A 92 -10.90 -2.08 -0.08
CA PHE A 92 -11.87 -2.78 -0.90
C PHE A 92 -11.81 -4.27 -0.61
N ASN A 93 -12.83 -4.82 0.04
CA ASN A 93 -12.91 -6.25 0.31
C ASN A 93 -13.35 -6.97 -0.98
N LYS A 94 -12.53 -7.90 -1.48
CA LYS A 94 -12.83 -8.63 -2.72
C LYS A 94 -14.01 -9.60 -2.57
N ARG A 95 -14.26 -10.11 -1.36
CA ARG A 95 -15.36 -11.04 -1.07
C ARG A 95 -16.71 -10.33 -1.05
N LYS A 96 -16.78 -9.15 -0.42
CA LYS A 96 -18.03 -8.38 -0.28
C LYS A 96 -18.22 -7.34 -1.39
N LEU A 97 -17.18 -7.06 -2.17
CA LEU A 97 -17.16 -6.03 -3.24
C LEU A 97 -17.53 -4.62 -2.75
N ILE A 98 -17.19 -4.32 -1.49
CA ILE A 98 -17.46 -3.03 -0.84
C ILE A 98 -16.17 -2.47 -0.24
N ILE A 99 -16.12 -1.14 -0.13
CA ILE A 99 -15.05 -0.43 0.58
C ILE A 99 -15.47 -0.31 2.04
N GLU A 100 -14.68 -0.90 2.93
CA GLU A 100 -14.90 -0.84 4.37
C GLU A 100 -13.64 -0.33 5.09
N GLU A 101 -13.83 0.14 6.32
CA GLU A 101 -12.75 0.57 7.19
C GLU A 101 -12.26 -0.57 8.09
N PHE A 102 -10.96 -0.79 8.12
CA PHE A 102 -10.31 -1.80 8.94
C PHE A 102 -9.09 -1.25 9.66
N VAL A 103 -8.93 -1.63 10.93
CA VAL A 103 -7.76 -1.26 11.75
C VAL A 103 -6.63 -2.27 11.57
N HIS A 104 -6.98 -3.56 11.50
CA HIS A 104 -6.00 -4.66 11.38
C HIS A 104 -5.90 -5.10 9.92
N VAL A 105 -4.90 -4.54 9.22
CA VAL A 105 -4.62 -4.81 7.81
C VAL A 105 -3.13 -5.14 7.67
N ILE A 106 -2.81 -6.20 6.94
CA ILE A 106 -1.45 -6.57 6.57
C ILE A 106 -1.28 -6.25 5.09
N PHE A 107 -0.27 -5.46 4.74
CA PHE A 107 -0.02 -5.01 3.38
C PHE A 107 1.07 -5.86 2.71
N ASP A 108 0.82 -6.29 1.48
CA ASP A 108 1.81 -6.91 0.61
C ASP A 108 2.19 -5.91 -0.48
N GLU A 109 3.23 -5.14 -0.21
CA GLU A 109 3.72 -4.05 -1.07
C GLU A 109 4.76 -4.52 -2.10
N ASN A 110 4.98 -5.83 -2.22
CA ASN A 110 5.99 -6.36 -3.14
C ASN A 110 5.60 -6.06 -4.60
N PRO A 111 6.42 -5.28 -5.36
CA PRO A 111 6.12 -4.90 -6.74
C PRO A 111 5.98 -6.11 -7.65
N ILE A 112 6.69 -7.21 -7.37
CA ILE A 112 6.62 -8.46 -8.14
C ILE A 112 5.22 -9.10 -8.02
N ASN A 113 4.56 -8.99 -6.87
CA ASN A 113 3.25 -9.62 -6.64
C ASN A 113 2.10 -8.85 -7.30
N LEU A 114 2.37 -7.61 -7.72
CA LEU A 114 1.42 -6.72 -8.37
C LEU A 114 1.31 -7.00 -9.87
N ILE A 115 2.38 -7.52 -10.47
CA ILE A 115 2.43 -7.93 -11.88
C ILE A 115 1.96 -9.40 -12.06
N ARG A 116 1.92 -10.20 -10.97
CA ARG A 116 1.54 -11.63 -10.99
C ARG A 116 0.16 -11.95 -11.56
N ASN A 117 -0.74 -10.98 -11.70
CA ASN A 117 -2.04 -11.24 -12.32
C ASN A 117 -1.96 -11.35 -13.85
N ASP A 118 -0.82 -10.99 -14.49
CA ASP A 118 -0.67 -10.94 -15.94
C ASP A 118 0.62 -11.59 -16.48
N LEU A 119 1.42 -12.24 -15.64
CA LEU A 119 2.68 -12.87 -16.04
C LEU A 119 2.55 -14.39 -16.09
N ASN A 120 3.02 -15.00 -17.16
CA ASN A 120 3.20 -16.45 -17.24
C ASN A 120 4.38 -16.86 -16.34
N ASP A 121 4.42 -18.13 -15.91
CA ASP A 121 5.48 -18.64 -15.01
C ASP A 121 6.92 -18.38 -15.53
N ASP A 122 7.09 -18.30 -16.86
CA ASP A 122 8.36 -17.98 -17.53
C ASP A 122 8.82 -16.53 -17.30
N ASP A 123 7.90 -15.57 -17.21
CA ASP A 123 8.22 -14.16 -16.96
C ASP A 123 8.69 -13.95 -15.50
N ILE A 124 8.15 -14.76 -14.59
CA ILE A 124 8.54 -14.76 -13.16
C ILE A 124 9.97 -15.28 -12.99
N GLU A 125 10.35 -16.29 -13.77
CA GLU A 125 11.70 -16.85 -13.73
C GLU A 125 12.74 -15.85 -14.27
N ASN A 126 12.39 -15.08 -15.29
CA ASN A 126 13.23 -14.01 -15.82
C ASN A 126 13.40 -12.83 -14.84
N ILE A 127 12.34 -12.40 -14.13
CA ILE A 127 12.44 -11.34 -13.10
C ILE A 127 13.29 -11.79 -11.90
N LYS A 128 13.24 -13.07 -11.53
CA LYS A 128 14.11 -13.63 -10.48
C LYS A 128 15.58 -13.64 -10.90
N LYS A 129 15.88 -13.99 -12.15
CA LYS A 129 17.26 -13.95 -12.69
C LYS A 129 17.82 -12.54 -12.68
N ILE A 130 17.07 -11.54 -13.16
CA ILE A 130 17.49 -10.13 -13.16
C ILE A 130 17.84 -9.63 -11.74
N ASN A 131 17.06 -9.99 -10.72
CA ASN A 131 17.35 -9.61 -9.33
C ASN A 131 18.48 -10.40 -8.65
N LEU A 132 18.85 -11.56 -9.20
CA LEU A 132 20.00 -12.34 -8.74
C LEU A 132 21.29 -11.76 -9.32
N ASP A 133 21.26 -11.31 -10.57
CA ASP A 133 22.39 -10.69 -11.25
C ASP A 133 22.74 -9.31 -10.68
N GLU A 134 21.77 -8.54 -10.18
CA GLU A 134 22.02 -7.25 -9.48
C GLU A 134 22.68 -7.41 -8.09
N LYS A 135 22.75 -8.63 -7.53
CA LYS A 135 23.40 -8.89 -6.23
C LYS A 135 24.86 -9.32 -6.33
N GLU A 136 25.40 -9.52 -7.53
CA GLU A 136 26.79 -9.99 -7.69
C GLU A 136 27.85 -8.86 -7.82
N ASP A 137 27.47 -7.59 -7.86
CA ASP A 137 28.41 -6.48 -8.12
C ASP A 137 28.64 -5.52 -6.93
N ASP A 138 28.53 -6.02 -5.69
CA ASP A 138 28.92 -5.30 -4.46
C ASP A 138 30.31 -5.69 -3.94
N SER A 139 31.20 -6.20 -4.79
CA SER A 139 32.64 -6.25 -4.48
C SER A 139 33.26 -4.87 -4.65
N LEU A 140 33.09 -4.02 -3.63
CA LEU A 140 33.81 -2.76 -3.43
C LEU A 140 35.32 -2.92 -3.76
N PRO A 141 35.89 -2.12 -4.68
CA PRO A 141 37.32 -2.03 -4.81
C PRO A 141 37.91 -1.39 -3.56
N LYS A 142 38.73 -2.14 -2.83
CA LYS A 142 39.69 -1.58 -1.88
C LYS A 142 40.65 -0.70 -2.68
N GLU A 143 40.55 0.62 -2.53
CA GLU A 143 41.67 1.59 -2.53
C GLU A 143 41.16 3.01 -2.79
N TRP A 144 41.05 3.80 -1.72
CA TRP A 144 41.73 5.09 -1.67
C TRP A 144 41.94 5.51 -0.22
N ARG A 145 43.19 5.90 0.02
CA ARG A 145 43.78 6.44 1.23
C ARG A 145 43.45 7.91 1.37
#